data_AF-A0A256WG24-F1
#
_entry.id   AF-A0A256WG24-F1
#
_cell.length_a   1.000
_cell.length_b   1.000
_cell.length_c   1.000
_cell.angle_alpha   90.00
_cell.angle_beta   90.00
_cell.angle_gamma   90.00
#
_symmetry.space_group_name_H-M   'P 1'
#
loop_
_entity.id
_entity.type
_entity.pdbx_description
1 polymer ?
#
loop_
_entity_poly.entity_id
_entity_poly.type
_entity_poly.pdbx_seq_one_letter_code
_entity_poly.pdbx_strand_id
1 'polypeptide(L)' 'MEACASEIKVILINLSGESIEIEDGERVAQMVIAQHERAHWISVDKLNETERGAGGFGSTGKK' A
#
# COMPACT_ATOMS: atom_id res chain seq x y z
N MET A 1 15.04 -2.70 7.94
CA MET A 1 14.26 -3.92 7.66
C MET A 1 14.45 -4.81 8.84
N GLU A 2 13.62 -4.67 9.85
CA GLU A 2 13.32 -5.86 10.65
C GLU A 2 12.45 -6.72 9.73
N ALA A 3 13.04 -7.79 9.23
CA ALA A 3 12.27 -8.79 8.51
C ALA A 3 11.32 -9.43 9.53
N CYS A 4 10.03 -9.56 9.21
CA CYS A 4 9.14 -10.46 9.94
C CYS A 4 9.75 -11.87 9.82
N ALA A 5 10.48 -12.30 10.85
CA ALA A 5 11.20 -13.58 10.87
C ALA A 5 10.30 -14.77 11.20
N SER A 6 8.98 -14.55 11.26
CA SER A 6 7.95 -15.53 11.62
C SER A 6 7.07 -15.88 10.41
N GLU A 7 6.00 -16.64 10.66
CA GLU A 7 4.98 -17.01 9.68
C GLU A 7 4.46 -15.82 8.87
N ILE A 8 4.29 -16.04 7.56
CA ILE A 8 3.61 -15.11 6.66
C ILE A 8 2.10 -15.33 6.82
N LYS A 9 1.37 -14.28 7.20
CA LYS A 9 -0.09 -14.30 7.32
C LYS A 9 -0.70 -13.39 6.26
N VAL A 10 -1.86 -13.77 5.74
CA VAL A 10 -2.63 -13.00 4.77
C VAL A 10 -3.85 -12.42 5.48
N ILE A 11 -4.01 -11.10 5.41
CA ILE A 11 -5.24 -10.44 5.89
C ILE A 11 -6.25 -10.50 4.75
N LEU A 12 -7.34 -11.22 4.96
CA LEU A 12 -8.45 -11.32 4.02
C LEU A 12 -9.63 -10.49 4.52
N ILE A 13 -10.32 -9.83 3.58
CA ILE A 13 -11.58 -9.17 3.84
C ILE A 13 -12.58 -9.62 2.78
N ASN A 14 -13.73 -10.12 3.23
CA ASN A 14 -14.85 -10.42 2.38
C ASN A 14 -15.78 -9.19 2.31
N LEU A 15 -16.00 -8.68 1.11
CA LEU A 15 -16.84 -7.51 0.85
C LEU A 15 -18.15 -7.85 0.11
N SER A 16 -18.46 -9.14 -0.12
CA SER A 16 -19.63 -9.57 -0.90
C SER A 16 -20.95 -9.54 -0.13
N GLY A 17 -20.90 -9.56 1.21
CA GLY A 17 -22.09 -9.72 2.06
C GLY A 17 -22.60 -11.16 2.19
N GLU A 18 -21.94 -12.11 1.54
CA GLU A 18 -22.27 -13.55 1.56
C GLU A 18 -21.15 -14.35 2.24
N SER A 19 -21.44 -15.53 2.77
CA SER A 19 -20.41 -16.40 3.35
C SER A 19 -19.50 -17.00 2.27
N ILE A 20 -18.19 -16.95 2.48
CA ILE A 20 -17.18 -17.60 1.64
C ILE A 20 -16.38 -18.53 2.55
N GLU A 21 -16.33 -19.81 2.18
CA GLU A 21 -15.48 -20.82 2.81
C GLU A 21 -14.14 -20.89 2.06
N ILE A 22 -13.06 -21.11 2.79
CA ILE A 22 -11.70 -21.22 2.25
C ILE A 22 -11.13 -22.54 2.75
N GLU A 23 -10.73 -23.40 1.83
CA GLU A 23 -10.14 -24.69 2.14
C GLU A 23 -8.60 -24.67 2.13
N ASP A 24 -7.99 -25.64 2.82
CA ASP A 24 -6.55 -25.83 2.83
C ASP A 24 -6.01 -26.10 1.41
N GLY A 25 -4.98 -25.34 1.01
CA GLY A 25 -4.38 -25.44 -0.31
C GLY A 25 -4.97 -24.48 -1.36
N GLU A 26 -6.01 -23.73 -1.02
CA GLU A 26 -6.52 -22.68 -1.88
C GLU A 26 -5.52 -21.52 -2.06
N ARG A 27 -5.51 -20.96 -3.27
CA ARG A 27 -4.69 -19.77 -3.58
C ARG A 27 -5.49 -18.51 -3.24
N VAL A 28 -5.25 -17.94 -2.07
CA VAL A 28 -6.01 -16.78 -1.54
C VAL A 28 -5.32 -15.43 -1.72
N ALA A 29 -4.03 -15.41 -2.08
CA ALA A 29 -3.26 -14.18 -2.33
C ALA A 29 -2.04 -14.45 -3.21
N GLN A 30 -1.38 -13.39 -3.65
CA GLN A 30 -0.11 -13.44 -4.38
C GLN A 30 0.92 -12.51 -3.74
N MET A 31 2.14 -12.99 -3.57
CA MET A 31 3.26 -12.17 -3.09
C MET A 31 3.86 -11.34 -4.23
N VAL A 32 4.14 -10.07 -3.94
CA VAL A 32 4.86 -9.16 -4.84
C VAL A 32 6.11 -8.67 -4.12
N ILE A 33 7.27 -8.83 -4.78
CA ILE A 33 8.54 -8.30 -4.30
C ILE A 33 8.81 -6.99 -5.06
N ALA A 34 8.86 -5.88 -4.34
CA ALA A 34 9.07 -4.55 -4.91
C ALA A 34 10.24 -3.83 -4.22
N GLN A 35 10.99 -3.04 -4.99
CA GLN A 35 12.03 -2.18 -4.46
C GLN A 35 11.41 -1.07 -3.62
N HIS A 36 12.05 -0.74 -2.49
CA HIS A 36 11.69 0.42 -1.67
C HIS A 36 12.97 1.16 -1.28
N GLU A 37 12.86 2.48 -1.16
CA GLU A 37 13.96 3.34 -0.73
C GLU A 37 13.86 3.64 0.77
N ARG A 38 15.01 3.81 1.41
CA ARG A 38 15.09 4.27 2.81
C ARG A 38 15.47 5.73 2.84
N ALA A 39 14.47 6.58 3.07
CA ALA A 39 14.69 8.01 3.21
C ALA A 39 15.24 8.35 4.61
N HIS A 40 16.11 9.34 4.66
CA HIS A 40 16.47 10.04 5.89
C HIS A 40 15.65 11.32 5.96
N TRP A 41 14.95 11.52 7.07
CA TRP A 41 14.15 12.74 7.27
C TRP A 41 15.08 13.92 7.54
N ILE A 42 14.89 15.00 6.76
CA ILE A 42 15.58 16.27 6.95
C ILE A 42 14.52 17.33 7.27
N SER A 43 14.59 17.90 8.46
CA SER A 43 13.65 18.95 8.89
C SER A 43 14.00 20.27 8.23
N VAL A 44 12.98 20.97 7.71
CA VAL A 44 13.08 22.29 7.09
C VAL A 44 11.84 23.11 7.42
N ASP A 45 11.97 24.44 7.49
CA ASP A 45 10.85 25.33 7.84
C ASP A 45 9.82 25.45 6.71
N LYS A 46 10.24 25.33 5.44
CA LYS A 46 9.36 25.39 4.26
C LYS A 46 9.87 24.47 3.14
N LEU A 47 8.95 23.80 2.44
CA LEU A 47 9.22 23.05 1.22
C LEU A 47 9.26 23.97 -0.01
N ASN A 48 10.02 23.59 -1.03
CA ASN A 48 10.04 24.29 -2.32
C ASN A 48 8.69 24.16 -3.05
N GLU A 49 8.35 25.18 -3.84
CA GLU A 49 7.15 25.16 -4.68
C GLU A 49 7.38 24.31 -5.93
N THR A 50 6.30 23.67 -6.41
CA THR A 50 6.30 22.85 -7.63
C THR A 50 5.09 23.23 -8.47
N GLU A 51 5.11 22.96 -9.77
CA GLU A 51 3.96 23.24 -10.66
C GLU A 51 2.67 22.57 -10.19
N ARG A 52 2.76 21.40 -9.54
CA ARG A 52 1.61 20.70 -8.96
C ARG A 52 1.11 21.33 -7.65
N GLY A 53 2.00 21.97 -6.89
CA GLY A 53 1.70 22.59 -5.60
C GLY A 53 0.93 21.67 -4.65
N ALA A 54 -0.14 22.19 -4.06
CA ALA A 54 -1.04 21.45 -3.16
C ALA A 54 -2.11 20.60 -3.88
N GLY A 55 -2.05 20.46 -5.22
CA GLY A 55 -3.01 19.70 -6.00
C GLY A 55 -3.04 18.22 -5.61
N GLY A 56 -4.24 17.62 -5.54
CA GLY A 56 -4.48 16.22 -5.21
C GLY A 56 -5.93 15.83 -5.53
N PHE A 57 -6.34 14.60 -5.20
CA PHE A 57 -7.76 14.15 -5.29
C PHE A 57 -8.45 14.38 -6.65
N GLY A 58 -7.75 14.11 -7.76
CA GLY A 58 -8.31 14.32 -9.09
C GLY A 58 -8.27 15.78 -9.57
N SER A 59 -7.34 16.59 -9.04
CA SER A 59 -7.10 17.98 -9.46
C SER A 59 -6.79 18.18 -10.95
N THR A 60 -6.51 17.10 -11.70
CA THR A 60 -6.32 17.12 -13.16
C THR A 60 -7.63 16.95 -13.95
N GLY A 61 -8.77 16.75 -13.26
CA GLY A 61 -10.09 16.56 -13.87
C GLY A 61 -10.27 15.19 -14.53
N LYS A 62 -11.52 14.74 -14.62
CA LYS A 62 -11.95 13.67 -15.54
C LYS A 62 -12.59 14.37 -16.75
N LYS A 63 -12.13 14.07 -17.97
CA LYS A 63 -12.91 14.37 -19.17
C LYS A 63 -14.13 13.45 -19.21
#